data_AF-A0A954GVQ0-F1
#
_entry.id   AF-A0A954GVQ0-F1
#
_cell.length_a   1.000
_cell.length_b   1.000
_cell.length_c   1.000
_cell.angle_alpha   90.00
_cell.angle_beta   90.00
_cell.angle_gamma   90.00
#
_symmetry.space_group_name_H-M   'P 1'
#
loop_
_entity.id
_entity.type
_entity.pdbx_description
1 polymer ?
#
loop_
_entity_poly.entity_id
_entity_poly.type
_entity_poly.pdbx_seq_one_letter_code
_entity_poly.pdbx_strand_id
1 'polypeptide(L)'
;LDPKRTRARGAKVDLLVSRLQELVGEGHRAVVFSQFTRFLAIVREHLRAEGIATEYLDGKTRDRQGVVERFQSGAGAPVFLISIKAGGVGLNLTAADSVFLLDPWWNPAVEAQAVDRAWRIGQTRRVFAYRLIARDTVEERVAALQRNKQRLTEALLCADKDAIRGLSRDDFDLLLS
;
A
#
# COMPACT_ATOMS: atom_id res chain seq x y z
N LEU A 1 -6.17 -17.47 12.15
CA LEU A 1 -6.70 -17.75 10.78
C LEU A 1 -6.67 -19.25 10.56
N ASP A 2 -7.87 -19.82 10.42
CA ASP A 2 -8.14 -21.24 10.15
C ASP A 2 -7.44 -21.69 8.84
N PRO A 3 -6.59 -22.73 8.87
CA PRO A 3 -5.93 -23.28 7.68
C PRO A 3 -6.92 -23.69 6.57
N LYS A 4 -8.16 -24.04 6.92
CA LYS A 4 -9.20 -24.44 5.96
C LYS A 4 -9.73 -23.27 5.13
N ARG A 5 -9.59 -22.03 5.60
CA ARG A 5 -10.00 -20.82 4.87
C ARG A 5 -8.91 -20.24 3.97
N THR A 6 -7.70 -20.76 3.99
CA THR A 6 -6.58 -20.23 3.18
C THR A 6 -6.78 -20.45 1.68
N ARG A 7 -7.62 -21.41 1.26
CA ARG A 7 -7.96 -21.65 -0.16
C ARG A 7 -9.15 -20.84 -0.68
N ALA A 8 -10.03 -20.35 0.20
CA ALA A 8 -11.16 -19.53 -0.22
C ALA A 8 -10.64 -18.11 -0.45
N ARG A 9 -10.75 -17.60 -1.68
CA ARG A 9 -10.39 -16.22 -1.96
C ARG A 9 -11.33 -15.30 -1.18
N GLY A 10 -10.76 -14.41 -0.37
CA GLY A 10 -11.52 -13.32 0.23
C GLY A 10 -11.79 -12.26 -0.83
N ALA A 11 -12.91 -11.54 -0.76
CA ALA A 11 -13.33 -10.57 -1.77
C ALA A 11 -12.23 -9.54 -2.15
N LYS A 12 -11.39 -9.14 -1.20
CA LYS A 12 -10.22 -8.29 -1.47
C LYS A 12 -9.16 -8.95 -2.35
N VAL A 13 -8.85 -10.22 -2.08
CA VAL A 13 -7.86 -10.98 -2.84
C VAL A 13 -8.38 -11.22 -4.25
N ASP A 14 -9.65 -11.57 -4.40
CA ASP A 14 -10.28 -11.72 -5.72
C ASP A 14 -10.16 -10.46 -6.56
N LEU A 15 -10.57 -9.33 -5.99
CA LEU A 15 -10.47 -8.04 -6.65
C LEU A 15 -9.02 -7.70 -7.01
N LEU A 16 -8.09 -7.86 -6.06
CA LEU A 16 -6.67 -7.59 -6.28
C LEU A 16 -6.11 -8.45 -7.42
N VAL A 17 -6.34 -9.76 -7.38
CA VAL A 17 -5.82 -10.71 -8.36
C VAL A 17 -6.38 -10.40 -9.75
N SER A 18 -7.69 -10.19 -9.87
CA SER A 18 -8.33 -9.81 -11.14
C SER A 18 -7.71 -8.53 -11.72
N ARG A 19 -7.52 -7.50 -10.90
CA ARG A 19 -6.94 -6.22 -11.36
C ARG A 19 -5.47 -6.35 -11.71
N LEU A 20 -4.71 -7.16 -10.98
CA LEU A 20 -3.31 -7.44 -11.31
C LEU A 20 -3.18 -8.26 -12.60
N GLN A 21 -4.09 -9.19 -12.87
CA GLN A 21 -4.12 -9.92 -14.13
C GLN A 21 -4.31 -8.99 -15.33
N GLU A 22 -5.29 -8.09 -15.25
CA GLU A 22 -5.55 -7.07 -16.29
C GLU A 22 -4.30 -6.20 -16.51
N LEU A 23 -3.78 -5.58 -15.44
CA LEU A 23 -2.61 -4.69 -15.51
C LEU A 23 -1.39 -5.40 -16.09
N VAL A 24 -1.08 -6.60 -15.60
CA VAL A 24 0.08 -7.36 -16.09
C VAL A 24 -0.10 -7.77 -17.56
N GLY A 25 -1.33 -8.11 -17.97
CA GLY A 25 -1.67 -8.41 -19.37
C GLY A 25 -1.46 -7.22 -20.30
N GLU A 26 -1.65 -6.00 -19.80
CA GLU A 26 -1.40 -4.73 -20.50
C GLU A 26 0.07 -4.29 -20.44
N GLY A 27 0.94 -5.04 -19.75
CA GLY A 27 2.36 -4.71 -19.59
C GLY A 27 2.66 -3.73 -18.45
N HIS A 28 1.66 -3.40 -17.63
CA HIS A 28 1.84 -2.58 -16.43
C HIS A 28 2.54 -3.34 -15.30
N ARG A 29 3.17 -2.59 -14.40
CA ARG A 29 3.92 -3.13 -13.26
C ARG A 29 3.38 -2.56 -11.97
N ALA A 30 3.18 -3.43 -10.99
CA ALA A 30 2.50 -3.08 -9.75
C ALA A 30 3.33 -3.34 -8.51
N VAL A 31 3.19 -2.47 -7.51
CA VAL A 31 3.68 -2.69 -6.15
C VAL A 31 2.47 -2.89 -5.25
N VAL A 32 2.53 -3.89 -4.38
CA VAL A 32 1.47 -4.21 -3.42
C VAL A 32 2.04 -4.14 -2.01
N PHE A 33 1.45 -3.27 -1.20
CA PHE A 33 1.82 -3.02 0.18
C PHE A 33 0.80 -3.62 1.16
N SER A 34 1.31 -4.16 2.25
CA SER A 34 0.49 -4.60 3.40
C SER A 34 1.30 -4.55 4.69
N GLN A 35 0.66 -4.26 5.82
CA GLN A 35 1.32 -4.40 7.13
C GLN A 35 1.45 -5.86 7.57
N PHE A 36 0.68 -6.76 6.97
CA PHE A 36 0.59 -8.17 7.38
C PHE A 36 1.35 -9.06 6.39
N THR A 37 2.54 -9.52 6.77
CA THR A 37 3.34 -10.44 5.95
C THR A 37 2.60 -11.73 5.60
N ARG A 38 1.73 -12.22 6.51
CA ARG A 38 0.86 -13.36 6.25
C ARG A 38 -0.18 -13.08 5.16
N PHE A 39 -0.68 -11.85 5.07
CA PHE A 39 -1.61 -11.47 4.00
C PHE A 39 -0.89 -11.43 2.64
N LEU A 40 0.32 -10.87 2.60
CA LEU A 40 1.16 -10.93 1.40
C LEU A 40 1.47 -12.37 0.97
N ALA A 41 1.68 -13.28 1.92
CA ALA A 41 1.91 -14.69 1.61
C ALA A 41 0.69 -15.34 0.92
N ILE A 42 -0.53 -15.03 1.39
CA ILE A 42 -1.79 -15.48 0.76
C ILE A 42 -1.91 -14.90 -0.66
N VAL A 43 -1.71 -13.60 -0.81
CA VAL A 43 -1.74 -12.93 -2.13
C VAL A 43 -0.73 -13.57 -3.09
N ARG A 44 0.50 -13.83 -2.63
CA ARG A 44 1.54 -14.48 -3.43
C ARG A 44 1.14 -15.86 -3.91
N GLU A 45 0.49 -16.66 -3.06
CA GLU A 45 0.00 -17.99 -3.44
C GLU A 45 -1.05 -17.90 -4.56
N HIS A 46 -2.00 -16.97 -4.44
CA HIS A 46 -3.01 -16.75 -5.47
C HIS A 46 -2.42 -16.22 -6.78
N LEU A 47 -1.48 -15.26 -6.73
CA LEU A 47 -0.81 -14.75 -7.93
C LEU A 47 0.00 -15.85 -8.63
N ARG A 48 0.67 -16.71 -7.86
CA ARG A 48 1.38 -17.88 -8.41
C ARG A 48 0.43 -18.85 -9.11
N ALA A 49 -0.76 -19.09 -8.55
CA ALA A 49 -1.77 -19.95 -9.17
C ALA A 49 -2.27 -19.40 -10.51
N GLU A 50 -2.26 -18.08 -10.68
CA GLU A 50 -2.58 -17.38 -11.94
C GLU A 50 -1.38 -17.19 -12.88
N GLY A 51 -0.21 -17.77 -12.55
CA GLY A 51 1.00 -17.65 -13.37
C GLY A 51 1.69 -16.28 -13.30
N ILE A 52 1.31 -15.41 -12.37
CA ILE A 52 1.92 -14.09 -12.19
C ILE A 52 3.16 -14.22 -11.29
N ALA A 53 4.33 -13.94 -11.85
CA ALA A 53 5.57 -13.88 -11.09
C ALA A 53 5.57 -12.69 -10.10
N THR A 54 6.21 -12.86 -8.95
CA THR A 54 6.29 -11.83 -7.91
C THR A 54 7.70 -11.69 -7.33
N GLU A 55 8.19 -10.47 -7.12
CA GLU A 55 9.26 -10.19 -6.16
C GLU A 55 8.67 -9.97 -4.75
N TYR A 56 9.47 -10.17 -3.70
CA TYR A 56 9.01 -10.08 -2.31
C TYR A 56 10.03 -9.43 -1.38
N LEU A 57 9.58 -8.47 -0.57
CA LEU A 57 10.41 -7.78 0.41
C LEU A 57 9.69 -7.60 1.76
N ASP A 58 10.31 -8.13 2.81
CA ASP A 58 9.91 -7.90 4.20
C ASP A 58 11.10 -7.57 5.10
N GLY A 59 10.87 -7.54 6.42
CA GLY A 59 11.93 -7.29 7.40
C GLY A 59 12.95 -8.42 7.54
N LYS A 60 12.70 -9.59 6.98
CA LYS A 60 13.58 -10.77 7.00
C LYS A 60 14.37 -10.93 5.71
N THR A 61 14.03 -10.21 4.64
CA THR A 61 14.79 -10.17 3.40
C THR A 61 16.22 -9.70 3.64
N ARG A 62 17.20 -10.57 3.37
CA ARG A 62 18.64 -10.27 3.50
C ARG A 62 19.15 -9.44 2.32
N ASP A 63 18.97 -9.95 1.11
CA ASP A 63 19.33 -9.25 -0.13
C ASP A 63 18.22 -8.30 -0.57
N ARG A 64 18.10 -7.17 0.15
CA ARG A 64 17.05 -6.18 -0.13
C ARG A 64 17.31 -5.47 -1.46
N GLN A 65 18.57 -5.14 -1.73
CA GLN A 65 18.97 -4.38 -2.90
C GLN A 65 18.78 -5.19 -4.19
N GLY A 66 19.22 -6.46 -4.22
CA GLY A 66 19.06 -7.31 -5.40
C GLY A 66 17.59 -7.56 -5.75
N VAL A 67 16.69 -7.68 -4.76
CA VAL A 67 15.24 -7.81 -5.01
C VAL A 67 14.68 -6.56 -5.69
N VAL A 68 15.08 -5.38 -5.21
CA VAL A 68 14.65 -4.09 -5.79
C VAL A 68 15.20 -3.92 -7.20
N GLU A 69 16.49 -4.23 -7.42
CA GLU A 69 17.13 -4.14 -8.73
C GLU A 69 16.47 -5.07 -9.76
N ARG A 70 16.13 -6.31 -9.38
CA ARG A 70 15.40 -7.23 -10.26
C ARG A 70 14.05 -6.67 -10.69
N PHE A 71 13.27 -6.10 -9.76
CA PHE A 71 12.01 -5.46 -10.11
C PHE A 71 12.21 -4.23 -11.02
N GLN A 72 13.21 -3.41 -10.70
CA GLN A 72 13.51 -2.17 -11.42
C GLN A 72 14.07 -2.40 -12.84
N SER A 73 14.72 -3.54 -13.08
CA SER A 73 15.30 -3.90 -14.38
C SER A 73 14.30 -3.98 -15.53
N GLY A 74 12.99 -4.13 -15.25
CA GLY A 74 11.98 -4.33 -16.28
C GLY A 74 11.95 -5.74 -16.88
N ALA A 75 12.92 -6.61 -16.55
CA ALA A 75 12.95 -8.03 -16.96
C ALA A 75 12.50 -8.99 -15.84
N GLY A 76 12.48 -8.52 -14.58
CA GLY A 76 11.99 -9.29 -13.44
C GLY A 76 10.48 -9.36 -13.34
N ALA A 77 10.00 -9.94 -12.23
CA ALA A 77 8.57 -10.10 -11.97
C ALA A 77 7.77 -8.78 -12.13
N PRO A 78 6.54 -8.84 -12.67
CA PRO A 78 5.73 -7.64 -12.90
C PRO A 78 5.05 -7.12 -11.62
N VAL A 79 4.97 -7.93 -10.57
CA VAL A 79 4.38 -7.54 -9.27
C VAL A 79 5.43 -7.61 -8.16
N PHE A 80 5.49 -6.57 -7.32
CA PHE A 80 6.36 -6.54 -6.15
C PHE A 80 5.54 -6.44 -4.86
N LEU A 81 5.63 -7.48 -4.03
CA LEU A 81 4.96 -7.55 -2.73
C LEU A 81 5.89 -7.02 -1.63
N ILE A 82 5.47 -5.97 -0.91
CA ILE A 82 6.30 -5.31 0.08
C ILE A 82 5.52 -5.16 1.39
N SER A 83 6.13 -5.56 2.52
CA SER A 83 5.54 -5.21 3.81
C SER A 83 5.77 -3.73 4.14
N ILE A 84 4.75 -3.01 4.62
CA ILE A 84 4.82 -1.55 4.86
C ILE A 84 6.00 -1.19 5.78
N LYS A 85 6.23 -1.98 6.83
CA LYS A 85 7.37 -1.79 7.75
C LYS A 85 8.73 -1.88 7.04
N ALA A 86 8.83 -2.73 6.03
CA ALA A 86 10.03 -2.88 5.23
C ALA A 86 10.10 -1.88 4.06
N GLY A 87 8.98 -1.27 3.67
CA GLY A 87 8.89 -0.21 2.67
C GLY A 87 9.34 1.16 3.15
N GLY A 88 9.41 1.39 4.47
CA GLY A 88 9.91 2.64 5.07
C GLY A 88 11.40 2.95 4.85
N VAL A 89 12.13 2.06 4.17
CA VAL A 89 13.58 2.14 4.00
C VAL A 89 13.92 2.62 2.58
N GLY A 90 13.74 3.91 2.28
CA GLY A 90 14.36 4.59 1.13
C GLY A 90 14.27 3.92 -0.26
N LEU A 91 13.28 3.06 -0.53
CA LEU A 91 13.22 2.26 -1.76
C LEU A 91 12.92 3.15 -2.98
N ASN A 92 13.52 2.82 -4.13
CA ASN A 92 13.18 3.43 -5.41
C ASN A 92 12.40 2.40 -6.25
N LEU A 93 11.14 2.69 -6.58
CA LEU A 93 10.21 1.74 -7.22
C LEU A 93 9.60 2.30 -8.51
N THR A 94 10.36 3.12 -9.23
CA THR A 94 9.96 3.80 -10.47
C THR A 94 9.58 2.88 -11.64
N ALA A 95 9.86 1.58 -11.58
CA ALA A 95 9.35 0.65 -12.59
C ALA A 95 7.84 0.44 -12.47
N ALA A 96 7.25 0.66 -11.28
CA ALA A 96 5.82 0.54 -11.06
C ALA A 96 5.05 1.78 -11.51
N ASP A 97 3.89 1.57 -12.13
CA ASP A 97 2.89 2.61 -12.43
C ASP A 97 1.59 2.40 -11.65
N SER A 98 1.49 1.29 -10.92
CA SER A 98 0.33 0.96 -10.08
C SER A 98 0.78 0.59 -8.66
N VAL A 99 0.15 1.16 -7.66
CA VAL A 99 0.42 0.91 -6.24
C VAL A 99 -0.87 0.47 -5.56
N PHE A 100 -0.86 -0.68 -4.89
CA PHE A 100 -1.98 -1.21 -4.14
C PHE A 100 -1.67 -1.21 -2.64
N LEU A 101 -2.51 -0.57 -1.84
CA LEU A 101 -2.48 -0.60 -0.37
C LEU A 101 -3.59 -1.55 0.08
N LEU A 102 -3.22 -2.73 0.59
CA LEU A 102 -4.18 -3.78 0.91
C LEU A 102 -4.92 -3.58 2.22
N ASP A 103 -4.33 -2.82 3.13
CA ASP A 103 -4.88 -2.56 4.45
C ASP A 103 -4.56 -1.11 4.86
N PRO A 104 -5.51 -0.41 5.49
CA PRO A 104 -5.30 0.95 5.93
C PRO A 104 -4.31 0.98 7.09
N TRP A 105 -3.32 1.86 7.00
CA TRP A 105 -2.34 2.11 8.05
C TRP A 105 -2.70 3.40 8.81
N TRP A 106 -2.87 3.34 10.12
CA TRP A 106 -3.39 4.47 10.92
C TRP A 106 -2.67 5.82 10.71
N ASN A 107 -1.41 5.81 10.27
CA ASN A 107 -0.62 7.00 9.88
C ASN A 107 -0.65 7.25 8.35
N PRO A 108 -1.38 8.26 7.84
CA PRO A 108 -1.46 8.59 6.42
C PRO A 108 -0.13 8.97 5.77
N ALA A 109 0.81 9.55 6.52
CA ALA A 109 2.09 9.99 5.98
C ALA A 109 2.97 8.82 5.53
N VAL A 110 2.85 7.66 6.21
CA VAL A 110 3.57 6.43 5.84
C VAL A 110 3.04 5.88 4.50
N GLU A 111 1.72 5.94 4.28
CA GLU A 111 1.12 5.52 3.00
C GLU A 111 1.53 6.45 1.86
N ALA A 112 1.43 7.77 2.08
CA ALA A 112 1.86 8.77 1.10
C ALA A 112 3.33 8.56 0.70
N GLN A 113 4.20 8.39 1.70
CA GLN A 113 5.61 8.09 1.46
C GLN A 113 5.83 6.79 0.67
N ALA A 114 5.01 5.76 0.89
CA ALA A 114 5.09 4.50 0.15
C ALA A 114 4.72 4.69 -1.33
N VAL A 115 3.68 5.50 -1.62
CA VAL A 115 3.27 5.87 -2.98
C VAL A 115 4.35 6.73 -3.66
N ASP A 116 4.93 7.69 -2.94
CA ASP A 116 6.03 8.55 -3.41
C ASP A 116 7.32 7.75 -3.75
N ARG A 117 7.41 6.46 -3.41
CA ARG A 117 8.52 5.61 -3.86
C ARG A 117 8.37 5.16 -5.31
N ALA A 118 7.13 5.02 -5.78
CA ALA A 118 6.84 4.73 -7.18
C ALA A 118 6.82 6.02 -8.02
N TRP A 119 6.35 7.12 -7.43
CA TRP A 119 6.33 8.43 -8.06
C TRP A 119 7.61 9.24 -7.75
N ARG A 120 8.52 9.37 -8.71
CA ARG A 120 9.67 10.30 -8.62
C ARG A 120 9.63 11.37 -9.69
N ILE A 121 10.17 12.54 -9.34
CA ILE A 121 10.43 13.65 -10.26
C ILE A 121 11.25 13.13 -11.45
N GLY A 122 10.76 13.35 -12.68
CA GLY A 122 11.36 12.86 -13.92
C GLY A 122 10.71 11.59 -14.49
N GLN A 123 9.80 10.94 -13.77
CA GLN A 123 8.95 9.89 -14.33
C GLN A 123 7.90 10.49 -15.29
N THR A 124 7.79 9.95 -16.50
CA THR A 124 6.80 10.39 -17.51
C THR A 124 5.47 9.64 -17.42
N ARG A 125 5.46 8.48 -16.76
CA ARG A 125 4.26 7.66 -16.56
C ARG A 125 3.47 8.13 -15.34
N ARG A 126 2.14 8.18 -15.49
CA ARG A 126 1.21 8.39 -14.37
C ARG A 126 1.28 7.21 -13.42
N VAL A 127 1.32 7.47 -12.13
CA VAL A 127 1.29 6.45 -11.07
C VAL A 127 -0.09 6.47 -10.43
N PHE A 128 -0.77 5.33 -10.43
CA PHE A 128 -2.08 5.16 -9.78
C PHE A 128 -1.92 4.48 -8.42
N ALA A 129 -2.54 5.05 -7.39
CA ALA A 129 -2.58 4.45 -6.06
C ALA A 129 -4.01 3.99 -5.74
N TYR A 130 -4.15 2.72 -5.38
CA TYR A 130 -5.41 2.07 -5.02
C TYR A 130 -5.38 1.65 -3.56
N ARG A 131 -6.35 2.13 -2.77
CA ARG A 131 -6.53 1.68 -1.38
C ARG A 131 -7.71 0.73 -1.31
N LEU A 132 -7.47 -0.53 -0.91
CA LEU A 132 -8.52 -1.53 -0.76
C LEU A 132 -9.05 -1.51 0.68
N ILE A 133 -10.31 -1.13 0.85
CA ILE A 133 -11.00 -1.05 2.14
C ILE A 133 -12.23 -1.96 2.09
N ALA A 134 -12.35 -2.88 3.04
CA ALA A 134 -13.55 -3.68 3.20
C ALA A 134 -14.62 -2.87 3.94
N ARG A 135 -15.79 -2.72 3.31
CA ARG A 135 -16.97 -2.07 3.90
C ARG A 135 -17.50 -2.85 5.09
N ASP A 136 -18.10 -2.13 6.05
CA ASP A 136 -18.69 -2.70 7.26
C ASP A 136 -17.67 -3.47 8.12
N THR A 137 -16.40 -3.10 8.02
CA THR A 137 -15.32 -3.70 8.82
C THR A 137 -14.54 -2.66 9.62
N VAL A 138 -13.65 -3.15 10.49
CA VAL A 138 -12.72 -2.30 11.25
C VAL A 138 -11.87 -1.42 10.31
N GLU A 139 -11.58 -1.87 9.10
CA GLU A 139 -10.79 -1.10 8.13
C GLU A 139 -11.48 0.20 7.71
N GLU A 140 -12.81 0.18 7.57
CA GLU A 140 -13.58 1.38 7.25
C GLU A 140 -13.49 2.43 8.37
N ARG A 141 -13.49 1.97 9.63
CA ARG A 141 -13.29 2.83 10.80
C ARG A 141 -11.89 3.45 10.80
N VAL A 142 -10.85 2.66 10.50
CA VAL A 142 -9.48 3.16 10.38
C VAL A 142 -9.37 4.19 9.25
N ALA A 143 -10.01 3.94 8.09
CA ALA A 143 -10.03 4.90 6.99
C ALA A 143 -10.82 6.19 7.32
N ALA A 144 -11.85 6.11 8.15
CA ALA A 144 -12.56 7.29 8.67
C ALA A 144 -11.66 8.10 9.62
N LEU A 145 -10.92 7.43 10.51
CA LEU A 145 -9.96 8.09 11.41
C LEU A 145 -8.85 8.80 10.63
N GLN A 146 -8.26 8.16 9.61
CA GLN A 146 -7.27 8.79 8.74
C GLN A 146 -7.81 10.07 8.08
N ARG A 147 -9.03 10.02 7.53
CA ARG A 147 -9.67 11.18 6.89
C ARG A 147 -9.89 12.32 7.88
N ASN A 148 -10.29 12.00 9.11
CA ASN A 148 -10.42 13.04 10.14
C ASN A 148 -9.05 13.65 10.48
N LYS A 149 -8.02 12.83 10.69
CA LYS A 149 -6.66 13.31 10.98
C LYS A 149 -6.09 14.19 9.87
N GLN A 150 -6.32 13.84 8.60
CA GLN A 150 -5.93 14.65 7.45
C GLN A 150 -6.64 16.00 7.44
N ARG A 151 -7.97 16.01 7.57
CA ARG A 151 -8.78 17.23 7.61
C ARG A 151 -8.33 18.18 8.73
N LEU A 152 -8.04 17.63 9.92
CA LEU A 152 -7.54 18.40 11.06
C LEU A 152 -6.16 19.01 10.77
N THR A 153 -5.27 18.24 10.13
CA THR A 153 -3.93 18.72 9.75
C THR A 153 -4.01 19.82 8.69
N GLU A 154 -4.85 19.64 7.67
CA GLU A 154 -5.09 20.65 6.63
C GLU A 154 -5.68 21.93 7.22
N ALA A 155 -6.65 21.80 8.14
CA ALA A 155 -7.20 22.95 8.84
C ALA A 155 -6.11 23.71 9.61
N LEU A 156 -5.18 23.04 10.28
CA LEU A 156 -4.06 23.70 10.96
C LEU A 156 -3.10 24.42 10.00
N LEU A 157 -2.82 23.84 8.84
CA LEU A 157 -1.90 24.41 7.85
C LEU A 157 -2.51 25.60 7.10
N CYS A 158 -3.82 25.58 6.88
CA CYS A 158 -4.54 26.63 6.16
C CYS A 158 -5.10 27.73 7.07
N ALA A 159 -5.12 27.54 8.40
CA ALA A 159 -5.82 28.44 9.30
C ALA A 159 -4.96 29.55 9.91
N ASP A 160 -5.51 30.76 9.83
CA ASP A 160 -5.30 31.82 10.81
C ASP A 160 -5.90 31.42 12.17
N LYS A 161 -5.50 32.08 13.27
CA LYS A 161 -5.68 31.65 14.68
C LYS A 161 -7.08 31.14 15.12
N ASP A 162 -8.14 31.37 14.37
CA ASP A 162 -9.52 31.01 14.73
C ASP A 162 -9.92 29.56 14.43
N ALA A 163 -9.34 28.86 13.44
CA ALA A 163 -9.69 27.44 13.25
C ALA A 163 -9.05 26.54 14.34
N ILE A 164 -7.92 26.97 14.91
CA ILE A 164 -7.24 26.29 16.02
C ILE A 164 -8.13 26.32 17.28
N ARG A 165 -8.96 27.36 17.47
CA ARG A 165 -9.89 27.48 18.60
C ARG A 165 -11.08 26.51 18.54
N GLY A 166 -11.40 25.98 17.37
CA GLY A 166 -12.49 25.02 17.17
C GLY A 166 -12.12 23.56 17.40
N LEU A 167 -10.84 23.26 17.67
CA LEU A 167 -10.35 21.90 17.88
C LEU A 167 -10.59 21.44 19.33
N SER A 168 -11.18 20.25 19.48
CA SER A 168 -11.36 19.63 20.80
C SER A 168 -10.07 18.99 21.31
N ARG A 169 -9.98 18.68 22.61
CA ARG A 169 -8.85 17.91 23.17
C ARG A 169 -8.70 16.55 22.48
N ASP A 170 -9.81 15.89 22.18
CA ASP A 170 -9.81 14.58 21.52
C ASP A 170 -9.23 14.67 20.09
N ASP A 171 -9.47 15.79 19.39
CA ASP A 171 -8.87 16.06 18.07
C ASP A 171 -7.35 16.26 18.16
N PHE A 172 -6.86 16.90 19.23
CA PHE A 172 -5.43 17.04 19.49
C PHE A 172 -4.75 15.72 19.82
N ASP A 173 -5.38 14.88 20.65
CA ASP A 173 -4.85 13.56 20.98
C ASP A 173 -4.79 12.66 19.74
N LEU A 174 -5.79 12.73 18.85
CA LEU A 174 -5.81 12.02 17.57
C LEU A 174 -4.66 12.46 16.63
N LEU A 175 -4.26 13.74 16.68
CA LEU A 175 -3.13 14.25 15.88
C LEU A 175 -1.78 13.75 16.41
N LEU A 176 -1.61 13.68 17.73
CA LEU A 176 -0.34 13.36 18.40
C LEU A 176 -0.09 11.84 18.58
N SER A 177 -1.13 11.02 18.52
CA SER A 177 -1.03 9.55 18.50
C SER A 177 -0.58 9.03 17.14
#